data_AF-A0AAP3A347-F1
#
_entry.id   AF-A0AAP3A347-F1
#
_cell.length_a   1.000
_cell.length_b   1.000
_cell.length_c   1.000
_cell.angle_alpha   90.00
_cell.angle_beta   90.00
_cell.angle_gamma   90.00
#
_symmetry.space_group_name_H-M   'P 1'
#
loop_
_entity.id
_entity.type
_entity.pdbx_description
1 polymer ?
#
loop_
_entity_poly.entity_id
_entity_poly.type
_entity_poly.pdbx_seq_one_letter_code
_entity_poly.pdbx_strand_id
1 'polypeptide(L)'
;YASAVYVPEIWPTEAKLRGSGLANAVGRISGIAAPYAVAVLLSSYGVTGVFILLGAVSIVVAIAIATIGIETKGVSVESLSIDAVANK
;
A
#
# COMPACT_ATOMS: atom_id res chain seq x y z
N TYR A 1 -6.71 13.03 4.59
CA TYR A 1 -6.66 14.23 3.73
C TYR A 1 -5.25 14.74 3.49
N ALA A 2 -4.30 14.61 4.44
CA ALA A 2 -2.90 14.99 4.20
C ALA A 2 -2.18 14.14 3.14
N SER A 3 -2.50 12.84 3.03
CA SER A 3 -1.83 11.94 2.07
C SER A 3 -2.09 12.31 0.60
N ALA A 4 -3.28 12.79 0.26
CA ALA A 4 -3.63 13.13 -1.13
C ALA A 4 -2.93 14.40 -1.64
N VAL A 5 -2.46 15.27 -0.73
CA VAL A 5 -1.72 16.50 -1.06
C VAL A 5 -0.21 16.25 -1.03
N TYR A 6 0.26 15.44 -0.08
CA TYR A 6 1.68 15.12 0.05
C TYR A 6 2.20 14.16 -1.03
N VAL A 7 1.38 13.19 -1.46
CA VAL A 7 1.74 12.28 -2.55
C VAL A 7 2.05 13.03 -3.86
N PRO A 8 1.26 14.01 -4.33
CA PRO A 8 1.66 14.78 -5.49
C PRO A 8 2.85 15.71 -5.25
N GLU A 9 3.26 16.02 -4.03
CA GLU A 9 4.46 16.89 -3.84
C GLU A 9 5.77 16.12 -4.01
N ILE A 10 5.79 14.82 -3.68
CA ILE A 10 7.00 14.00 -3.68
C ILE A 10 7.23 13.27 -5.01
N TRP A 11 6.16 12.87 -5.70
CA TRP A 11 6.26 11.96 -6.84
C TRP A 11 6.26 12.72 -8.17
N PRO A 12 7.02 12.29 -9.21
CA PRO A 12 7.00 12.91 -10.53
C PRO A 12 5.65 12.70 -11.25
N THR A 13 5.28 13.62 -12.14
CA THR A 13 3.93 13.69 -12.79
C THR A 13 3.51 12.38 -13.47
N GLU A 14 4.45 11.68 -14.11
CA GLU A 14 4.18 10.43 -14.83
C GLU A 14 3.85 9.26 -13.88
N ALA A 15 4.49 9.21 -12.71
CA ALA A 15 4.29 8.16 -11.72
C ALA A 15 3.05 8.40 -10.84
N LYS A 16 2.67 9.66 -10.59
CA LYS A 16 1.51 10.05 -9.77
C LYS A 16 0.20 9.41 -10.24
N LEU A 17 -0.13 9.64 -11.51
CA LEU A 17 -1.45 9.31 -12.06
C LEU A 17 -1.65 7.79 -12.16
N ARG A 18 -0.61 7.08 -12.61
CA ARG A 18 -0.67 5.63 -12.78
C ARG A 18 -0.60 4.89 -11.44
N GLY A 19 0.31 5.29 -10.55
CA GLY A 19 0.49 4.65 -9.24
C GLY A 19 -0.73 4.84 -8.33
N SER A 20 -1.21 6.08 -8.19
CA SER A 20 -2.38 6.38 -7.35
C SER A 20 -3.67 5.78 -7.90
N GLY A 21 -3.87 5.83 -9.22
CA GLY A 21 -5.03 5.23 -9.87
C GLY A 21 -5.10 3.71 -9.69
N LEU A 22 -3.98 3.01 -9.89
CA LEU A 22 -3.91 1.56 -9.69
C LEU A 22 -4.13 1.19 -8.22
N ALA A 23 -3.46 1.87 -7.28
CA ALA A 23 -3.63 1.63 -5.85
C ALA A 23 -5.08 1.85 -5.40
N ASN A 24 -5.76 2.88 -5.92
CA ASN A 24 -7.16 3.15 -5.62
C ASN A 24 -8.09 2.05 -6.17
N ALA A 25 -7.85 1.60 -7.40
CA ALA A 25 -8.64 0.52 -8.00
C ALA A 25 -8.50 -0.79 -7.22
N VAL A 26 -7.26 -1.17 -6.88
CA VAL A 26 -6.99 -2.36 -6.05
C VAL A 26 -7.63 -2.23 -4.67
N GLY A 27 -7.56 -1.05 -4.04
CA GLY A 27 -8.19 -0.79 -2.75
C GLY A 27 -9.72 -0.94 -2.77
N ARG A 28 -10.37 -0.61 -3.89
CA ARG A 28 -11.82 -0.83 -4.06
C ARG A 28 -12.16 -2.30 -4.21
N ILE A 29 -11.38 -3.05 -4.99
CA ILE A 29 -11.58 -4.50 -5.17
C ILE A 29 -11.38 -5.22 -3.84
N SER A 30 -10.32 -4.88 -3.10
CA SER A 30 -10.06 -5.47 -1.79
C SER A 30 -11.14 -5.10 -0.77
N GLY A 31 -11.64 -3.86 -0.78
CA GLY A 31 -12.75 -3.43 0.07
C GLY A 31 -14.05 -4.19 -0.20
N ILE A 32 -14.29 -4.62 -1.44
CA ILE A 32 -15.43 -5.48 -1.79
C ILE A 32 -15.19 -6.91 -1.35
N ALA A 33 -14.00 -7.47 -1.60
CA ALA A 33 -13.71 -8.88 -1.34
C ALA A 33 -13.53 -9.22 0.16
N ALA A 34 -12.94 -8.30 0.93
CA ALA A 34 -12.63 -8.49 2.34
C ALA A 34 -13.84 -8.92 3.22
N PRO A 35 -15.01 -8.25 3.17
CA PRO A 35 -16.15 -8.66 3.99
C PRO A 35 -16.66 -10.08 3.66
N TYR A 36 -16.58 -10.52 2.39
CA TYR A 36 -16.96 -11.89 2.02
C TYR A 36 -15.98 -12.91 2.61
N ALA A 37 -14.67 -12.66 2.52
CA ALA A 37 -13.67 -13.54 3.10
C ALA A 37 -13.85 -13.65 4.63
N VAL A 38 -14.09 -12.52 5.30
CA VAL A 38 -14.37 -12.49 6.75
C VAL A 38 -15.66 -13.24 7.08
N ALA A 39 -16.73 -13.08 6.30
CA ALA A 39 -18.00 -13.77 6.54
C ALA A 39 -17.86 -15.30 6.46
N VAL A 40 -17.14 -15.81 5.45
CA VAL A 40 -16.87 -17.25 5.31
C VAL A 40 -16.02 -17.77 6.47
N LEU A 41 -14.96 -17.06 6.83
CA LEU A 41 -14.09 -17.43 7.95
C LEU A 41 -14.83 -17.44 9.29
N LEU A 42 -15.69 -16.44 9.52
CA LEU A 42 -16.49 -16.37 10.74
C LEU A 42 -17.47 -17.54 10.82
N SER A 43 -18.09 -17.92 9.70
CA SER A 43 -19.03 -19.04 9.66
C SER A 43 -18.38 -20.42 9.85
N SER A 44 -17.16 -20.62 9.35
CA SER A 44 -16.50 -21.93 9.37
C SER A 44 -15.48 -22.11 10.50
N TYR A 45 -14.81 -21.03 10.91
CA TYR A 45 -13.68 -21.05 11.84
C TYR A 45 -13.82 -20.06 13.00
N GLY A 46 -14.93 -19.31 13.06
CA GLY A 46 -15.20 -18.34 14.12
C GLY A 46 -14.26 -17.13 14.09
N VAL A 47 -14.29 -16.38 15.19
CA VAL A 47 -13.55 -15.10 15.31
C VAL A 47 -12.04 -15.32 15.26
N THR A 48 -11.53 -16.43 15.79
CA THR A 48 -10.10 -16.78 15.76
C THR A 48 -9.58 -16.87 14.32
N GLY A 49 -10.33 -17.46 13.39
CA GLY A 49 -9.94 -17.54 11.98
C GLY A 49 -9.78 -16.17 11.32
N VAL A 50 -10.60 -15.20 11.71
CA VAL A 50 -10.51 -13.81 11.23
C VAL A 50 -9.25 -13.13 11.75
N PHE A 51 -8.90 -13.29 13.03
CA PHE A 51 -7.67 -12.71 13.58
C PHE A 51 -6.40 -13.31 12.96
N ILE A 52 -6.40 -14.61 12.68
CA ILE A 52 -5.29 -15.26 11.96
C ILE A 52 -5.15 -14.68 10.56
N LEU A 53 -6.24 -14.49 9.82
CA LEU A 53 -6.22 -13.84 8.51
C LEU A 53 -5.62 -12.43 8.60
N LEU A 54 -6.10 -11.60 9.53
CA LEU A 54 -5.61 -10.23 9.70
C LEU A 54 -4.11 -10.20 10.06
N GLY A 55 -3.66 -11.11 10.92
CA GLY A 55 -2.25 -11.28 11.26
C GLY A 55 -1.41 -11.68 10.05
N ALA A 56 -1.86 -12.67 9.28
CA ALA A 56 -1.17 -13.13 8.08
C ALA A 56 -1.04 -12.02 7.02
N VAL A 57 -2.12 -11.27 6.75
CA VAL A 57 -2.09 -10.14 5.82
C VAL A 57 -1.13 -9.06 6.30
N SER A 58 -1.12 -8.75 7.60
CA SER A 58 -0.19 -7.77 8.18
C SER A 58 1.27 -8.18 8.00
N ILE A 59 1.59 -9.47 8.20
CA ILE A 59 2.95 -10.00 7.99
C ILE A 59 3.35 -9.91 6.51
N VAL A 60 2.46 -10.26 5.59
CA VAL A 60 2.72 -10.16 4.15
C VAL A 60 3.02 -8.72 3.75
N VAL A 61 2.24 -7.75 4.25
CA VAL A 61 2.47 -6.33 4.00
C VAL A 61 3.80 -5.89 4.60
N ALA A 62 4.14 -6.32 5.81
CA ALA A 62 5.41 -6.01 6.44
C ALA A 62 6.61 -6.52 5.61
N ILE A 63 6.54 -7.75 5.09
CA ILE A 63 7.58 -8.32 4.22
C ILE A 63 7.66 -7.54 2.90
N ALA A 64 6.52 -7.18 2.30
CA ALA A 64 6.50 -6.39 1.08
C ALA A 64 7.16 -5.02 1.28
N ILE A 65 6.87 -4.34 2.39
CA ILE A 65 7.52 -3.07 2.74
C ILE A 65 9.02 -3.29 3.03
N ALA A 66 9.40 -4.34 3.74
CA ALA A 66 10.80 -4.61 4.06
C ALA A 66 11.66 -4.92 2.81
N THR A 67 11.06 -5.44 1.74
CA THR A 67 11.77 -5.85 0.52
C THR A 67 11.66 -4.86 -0.63
N ILE A 68 10.50 -4.21 -0.79
CA ILE A 68 10.18 -3.30 -1.90
C ILE A 68 10.12 -1.84 -1.42
N GLY A 69 9.92 -1.62 -0.12
CA GLY A 69 9.87 -0.29 0.46
C GLY A 69 11.23 0.40 0.37
N ILE A 70 11.20 1.61 -0.18
CA ILE A 70 12.36 2.50 -0.21
C ILE A 70 12.45 3.17 1.16
N GLU A 71 13.61 3.09 1.82
CA GLU A 71 13.85 3.77 3.08
C GLU A 71 13.90 5.29 2.84
N THR A 72 12.89 6.00 3.33
CA THR A 72 12.77 7.46 3.17
C THR A 72 13.29 8.22 4.39
N LYS A 73 13.68 7.52 5.47
CA LYS A 73 14.13 8.17 6.70
C LYS A 73 15.48 8.85 6.51
N GLY A 74 15.48 10.17 6.69
CA GLY A 74 16.70 11.00 6.66
C GLY A 74 17.13 11.45 5.26
N VAL A 75 16.35 11.16 4.23
CA VAL A 75 16.59 11.58 2.85
C VAL A 75 15.71 12.79 2.54
N SER A 76 16.28 13.87 1.99
CA SER A 76 15.49 15.04 1.61
C SER A 76 14.64 14.72 0.37
N VAL A 77 13.42 15.24 0.32
CA VAL A 77 12.46 14.99 -0.76
C VAL A 77 13.04 15.39 -2.13
N GLU A 78 13.89 16.42 -2.14
CA GLU A 78 14.60 16.94 -3.31
C GLU A 78 15.60 15.94 -3.90
N SER A 79 16.30 15.17 -3.06
CA SER A 79 17.27 14.16 -3.54
C SER A 79 16.59 12.96 -4.22
N LEU A 80 15.43 12.52 -3.71
CA LEU A 80 14.63 11.46 -4.31
C LEU A 80 14.05 11.86 -5.67
N SER A 81 13.70 13.14 -5.84
CA SER A 81 13.22 13.68 -7.11
C SER A 81 14.32 13.79 -8.17
N ILE A 82 15.54 14.19 -7.77
CA ILE A 82 16.67 14.38 -8.70
C ILE A 82 17.30 13.04 -9.14
N ASP A 83 17.47 12.05 -8.26
CA ASP A 83 18.03 10.74 -8.63
C ASP A 83 17.14 9.97 -9.61
N ALA A 84 15.82 10.14 -9.54
CA ALA A 84 14.88 9.55 -10.50
C ALA A 84 14.97 10.20 -11.91
N VAL A 85 15.51 11.41 -12.02
CA VAL A 85 15.72 12.13 -13.29
C VAL A 85 17.14 11.91 -13.83
N ALA A 86 18.13 11.73 -12.95
CA ALA A 86 19.54 11.59 -13.33
C ALA A 86 19.93 10.19 -13.82
N ASN A 87 19.13 9.15 -13.53
CA ASN A 87 19.35 7.80 -14.05
C ASN A 87 18.41 7.50 -15.23
N LYS A 88 18.60 8.24 -16.33
CA LYS A 88 18.13 7.86 -17.67
C LYS A 88 19.25 8.09 -18.68
#